data_AF-A0A1Q8JZ93-F1
#
_entry.id   AF-A0A1Q8JZ93-F1
#
_cell.length_a   1.000
_cell.length_b   1.000
_cell.length_c   1.000
_cell.angle_alpha   90.00
_cell.angle_beta   90.00
_cell.angle_gamma   90.00
#
_symmetry.space_group_name_H-M   'P 1'
#
loop_
_entity.id
_entity.type
_entity.pdbx_description
1 polymer ?
#
loop_
_entity_poly.entity_id
_entity_poly.type
_entity_poly.pdbx_seq_one_letter_code
_entity_poly.pdbx_strand_id
1 'polypeptide(L)'
;MWTSRYPLAADAFDDGVWRQTREAAMTRQHVELHPKHVWGLIGVDVDHPDAVLRMVSTVDNHPPPNVIIENPVNGHAHAAWAITTPINLTNYGSRRSVRYGLSIEEALRRAVGGDPHYPARLIKNPFHPRWMTHFIHDNTSTLDRLGGILTPAGHMPGRGWHNQRRRTPVGHSRNETLFHGVRHFAYREMRHHWGDPEGYRAAIAREVAIRNADFDTPLGVTELGHISTSITDWTIRYSRMWNDGPAAYDQAFRAIQAARGRKGSGRNGGLAGNSRPGGLIRGADRAVTSQAFREAVIWEARS
;
A
#
# COMPACT_ATOMS: atom_id res chain seq x y z
N MET A 1 21.87 -10.82 -4.36
CA MET A 1 20.38 -10.80 -4.41
C MET A 1 19.84 -9.55 -5.08
N TRP A 2 20.36 -8.36 -4.76
CA TRP A 2 20.03 -7.12 -5.49
C TRP A 2 20.91 -6.97 -6.74
N THR A 3 20.30 -6.93 -7.93
CA THR A 3 20.99 -7.07 -9.24
C THR A 3 20.84 -5.86 -10.16
N SER A 4 20.20 -4.78 -9.70
CA SER A 4 19.96 -3.60 -10.55
C SER A 4 21.28 -2.85 -10.83
N ARG A 5 21.58 -2.63 -12.12
CA ARG A 5 22.74 -1.83 -12.55
C ARG A 5 22.51 -0.32 -12.41
N TYR A 6 21.28 0.11 -12.70
CA TYR A 6 20.84 1.49 -12.61
C TYR A 6 19.54 1.59 -11.80
N PRO A 7 19.59 1.26 -10.50
CA PRO A 7 18.41 1.32 -9.65
C PRO A 7 17.86 2.73 -9.54
N LEU A 8 16.54 2.83 -9.35
CA LEU A 8 15.96 4.03 -8.76
C LEU A 8 16.51 4.23 -7.35
N ALA A 9 16.85 5.45 -6.97
CA ALA A 9 17.24 5.77 -5.62
C ALA A 9 16.95 7.25 -5.29
N ALA A 10 16.77 7.55 -4.00
CA ALA A 10 16.40 8.87 -3.51
C ALA A 10 16.85 9.05 -2.04
N ASP A 11 17.13 10.28 -1.62
CA ASP A 11 17.38 10.62 -0.21
C ASP A 11 16.07 11.03 0.47
N ALA A 12 15.60 12.22 0.14
CA ALA A 12 14.20 12.59 0.31
C ALA A 12 13.49 12.35 -1.02
N PHE A 13 12.30 11.76 -0.98
CA PHE A 13 11.56 11.54 -2.22
C PHE A 13 11.00 12.85 -2.83
N ASP A 14 11.09 14.00 -2.14
CA ASP A 14 10.69 15.32 -2.66
C ASP A 14 11.69 15.85 -3.70
N ASP A 15 12.95 15.44 -3.57
CA ASP A 15 14.03 15.73 -4.52
C ASP A 15 13.92 14.88 -5.81
N GLY A 16 12.89 14.04 -5.87
CA GLY A 16 12.62 13.10 -6.95
C GLY A 16 13.31 11.77 -6.78
N VAL A 17 12.90 10.81 -7.62
CA VAL A 17 13.41 9.44 -7.64
C VAL A 17 14.03 9.19 -9.01
N TRP A 18 15.34 8.94 -9.04
CA TRP A 18 16.10 8.90 -10.29
C TRP A 18 16.87 7.59 -10.43
N ARG A 19 17.03 7.12 -11.67
CA ARG A 19 17.96 6.04 -11.98
C ARG A 19 19.38 6.56 -11.92
N GLN A 20 20.24 5.88 -11.18
CA GLN A 20 21.64 6.25 -11.00
C GLN A 20 22.50 4.98 -10.92
N THR A 21 23.82 5.11 -11.04
CA THR A 21 24.72 3.94 -10.95
C THR A 21 24.53 3.22 -9.63
N ARG A 22 24.78 1.92 -9.60
CA ARG A 22 24.67 1.12 -8.37
C ARG A 22 25.48 1.72 -7.21
N GLU A 23 26.71 2.18 -7.48
CA GLU A 23 27.57 2.83 -6.50
C GLU A 23 26.93 4.10 -5.92
N ALA A 24 26.41 5.00 -6.77
CA ALA A 24 25.72 6.20 -6.31
C ALA A 24 24.42 5.88 -5.56
N ALA A 25 23.68 4.88 -6.00
CA ALA A 25 22.44 4.46 -5.32
C ALA A 25 22.69 3.89 -3.92
N MET A 26 23.83 3.22 -3.71
CA MET A 26 24.20 2.68 -2.40
C MET A 26 24.45 3.77 -1.35
N THR A 27 24.72 5.01 -1.76
CA THR A 27 24.88 6.14 -0.84
C THR A 27 23.57 6.88 -0.55
N ARG A 28 22.44 6.45 -1.14
CA ARG A 28 21.14 7.11 -0.95
C ARG A 28 20.33 6.50 0.17
N GLN A 29 19.42 7.24 0.78
CA GLN A 29 18.56 6.72 1.83
C GLN A 29 17.59 5.62 1.35
N HIS A 30 17.10 5.70 0.12
CA HIS A 30 16.14 4.75 -0.44
C HIS A 30 16.61 4.22 -1.79
N VAL A 31 16.27 2.96 -2.08
CA VAL A 31 16.75 2.26 -3.28
C VAL A 31 15.69 1.32 -3.86
N GLU A 32 15.72 1.12 -5.18
CA GLU A 32 14.84 0.20 -5.91
C GLU A 32 14.95 -1.21 -5.36
N LEU A 33 13.85 -1.78 -4.89
CA LEU A 33 13.82 -3.12 -4.31
C LEU A 33 14.24 -4.18 -5.35
N HIS A 34 13.69 -4.07 -6.55
CA HIS A 34 14.03 -4.94 -7.68
C HIS A 34 13.78 -4.21 -9.01
N PRO A 35 14.52 -4.54 -10.09
CA PRO A 35 14.32 -3.90 -11.39
C PRO A 35 12.92 -4.19 -11.98
N LYS A 36 12.47 -3.33 -12.91
CA LYS A 36 11.13 -3.42 -13.55
C LYS A 36 10.80 -4.79 -14.17
N HIS A 37 11.80 -5.50 -14.67
CA HIS A 37 11.60 -6.72 -15.47
C HIS A 37 11.80 -8.02 -14.67
N VAL A 38 12.35 -7.94 -13.45
CA VAL A 38 12.67 -9.11 -12.63
C VAL A 38 12.38 -8.81 -11.16
N TRP A 39 11.54 -9.63 -10.55
CA TRP A 39 11.16 -9.52 -9.14
C TRP A 39 11.88 -10.61 -8.34
N GLY A 40 12.96 -10.25 -7.66
CA GLY A 40 13.79 -11.17 -6.86
C GLY A 40 13.69 -10.98 -5.34
N LEU A 41 13.12 -9.86 -4.89
CA LEU A 41 12.93 -9.52 -3.49
C LEU A 41 11.47 -9.12 -3.28
N ILE A 42 10.79 -9.75 -2.32
CA ILE A 42 9.45 -9.35 -1.87
C ILE A 42 9.61 -8.41 -0.70
N GLY A 43 9.06 -7.19 -0.78
CA GLY A 43 9.23 -6.15 0.23
C GLY A 43 7.92 -5.81 0.91
N VAL A 44 7.97 -5.58 2.22
CA VAL A 44 6.83 -5.14 3.02
C VAL A 44 7.28 -3.97 3.89
N ASP A 45 6.40 -2.99 4.06
CA ASP A 45 6.56 -1.88 4.99
C ASP A 45 5.59 -2.04 6.17
N VAL A 46 6.05 -1.74 7.38
CA VAL A 46 5.25 -1.77 8.60
C VAL A 46 5.40 -0.43 9.30
N ASP A 47 4.32 0.35 9.24
CA ASP A 47 4.20 1.66 9.87
C ASP A 47 3.67 1.56 11.32
N HIS A 48 4.42 0.85 12.17
CA HIS A 48 4.12 0.77 13.59
C HIS A 48 5.42 0.86 14.42
N PRO A 49 5.42 1.52 15.60
CA PRO A 49 6.62 1.62 16.44
C PRO A 49 7.24 0.30 16.91
N ASP A 50 6.53 -0.83 16.77
CA ASP A 50 7.00 -2.18 17.13
C ASP A 50 7.32 -3.02 15.87
N ALA A 51 7.55 -2.39 14.71
CA ALA A 51 7.67 -3.08 13.42
C ALA A 51 8.72 -4.20 13.42
N VAL A 52 9.90 -3.94 14.01
CA VAL A 52 10.95 -4.96 14.13
C VAL A 52 10.46 -6.16 14.93
N LEU A 53 9.77 -5.93 16.05
CA LEU A 53 9.21 -7.01 16.87
C LEU A 53 8.22 -7.86 16.07
N ARG A 54 7.34 -7.23 15.29
CA ARG A 54 6.40 -7.94 14.40
C ARG A 54 7.13 -8.79 13.35
N MET A 55 8.24 -8.29 12.81
CA MET A 55 9.01 -8.94 11.75
C MET A 55 9.93 -10.08 12.24
N VAL A 56 10.32 -10.07 13.52
CA VAL A 56 11.09 -11.17 14.13
C VAL A 56 10.22 -12.16 14.91
N SER A 57 8.97 -11.78 15.22
CA SER A 57 8.02 -12.60 15.97
C SER A 57 7.65 -13.87 15.22
N THR A 58 7.44 -14.96 15.96
CA THR A 58 6.90 -16.22 15.44
C THR A 58 5.40 -16.36 15.66
N VAL A 59 4.74 -15.38 16.30
CA VAL A 59 3.33 -15.47 16.71
C VAL A 59 2.39 -15.70 15.52
N ASP A 60 2.63 -15.02 14.40
CA ASP A 60 1.85 -15.17 13.18
C ASP A 60 2.41 -16.21 12.21
N ASN A 61 3.41 -17.00 12.64
CA ASN A 61 4.00 -18.13 11.91
C ASN A 61 4.37 -17.81 10.45
N HIS A 62 5.04 -16.67 10.23
CA HIS A 62 5.59 -16.29 8.93
C HIS A 62 7.07 -16.68 8.82
N PRO A 63 7.60 -16.88 7.61
CA PRO A 63 9.03 -17.07 7.43
C PRO A 63 9.79 -15.82 7.87
N PRO A 64 10.97 -15.94 8.49
CA PRO A 64 11.80 -14.80 8.82
C PRO A 64 12.23 -14.06 7.54
N PRO A 65 12.28 -12.72 7.55
CA PRO A 65 12.83 -11.94 6.44
C PRO A 65 14.34 -12.13 6.33
N ASN A 66 14.90 -11.84 5.16
CA ASN A 66 16.35 -11.80 4.97
C ASN A 66 16.96 -10.57 5.64
N VAL A 67 16.26 -9.43 5.54
CA VAL A 67 16.70 -8.16 6.10
C VAL A 67 15.50 -7.38 6.64
N ILE A 68 15.72 -6.73 7.79
CA ILE A 68 14.83 -5.74 8.38
C ILE A 68 15.59 -4.41 8.41
N ILE A 69 14.92 -3.33 8.01
CA ILE A 69 15.53 -2.00 7.85
C ILE A 69 14.64 -1.01 8.59
N GLU A 70 15.01 -0.68 9.81
CA GLU A 70 14.26 0.16 10.73
C GLU A 70 14.66 1.63 10.59
N ASN A 71 13.67 2.51 10.69
CA ASN A 71 13.89 3.91 10.99
C ASN A 71 13.95 4.10 12.52
N PRO A 72 15.14 4.31 13.10
CA PRO A 72 15.30 4.39 14.56
C PRO A 72 14.58 5.59 15.19
N VAL A 73 14.11 6.56 14.39
CA VAL A 73 13.39 7.74 14.89
C VAL A 73 11.93 7.41 15.23
N ASN A 74 11.26 6.57 14.43
CA ASN A 74 9.83 6.29 14.60
C ASN A 74 9.48 4.80 14.77
N GLY A 75 10.47 3.91 14.69
CA GLY A 75 10.31 2.46 14.83
C GLY A 75 9.68 1.76 13.63
N HIS A 76 9.36 2.48 12.54
CA HIS A 76 8.82 1.87 11.32
C HIS A 76 9.92 1.11 10.59
N ALA A 77 9.59 -0.03 9.99
CA ALA A 77 10.59 -0.86 9.33
C ALA A 77 10.12 -1.41 7.98
N HIS A 78 11.08 -1.58 7.07
CA HIS A 78 10.87 -2.39 5.87
C HIS A 78 11.49 -3.77 6.10
N ALA A 79 10.85 -4.81 5.57
CA ALA A 79 11.39 -6.15 5.47
C ALA A 79 11.52 -6.57 4.02
N ALA A 80 12.51 -7.40 3.71
CA ALA A 80 12.59 -8.06 2.42
C ALA A 80 12.89 -9.56 2.53
N TRP A 81 12.22 -10.36 1.70
CA TRP A 81 12.46 -11.78 1.51
C TRP A 81 13.01 -12.03 0.11
N ALA A 82 14.12 -12.74 0.02
CA ALA A 82 14.76 -13.11 -1.23
C ALA A 82 14.22 -14.43 -1.76
N ILE A 83 13.81 -14.42 -3.03
CA ILE A 83 13.27 -15.61 -3.67
C ILE A 83 14.33 -16.31 -4.53
N THR A 84 14.36 -17.65 -4.47
CA THR A 84 15.38 -18.46 -5.16
C THR A 84 15.31 -18.30 -6.68
N THR A 85 14.11 -18.30 -7.23
CA THR A 85 13.87 -18.11 -8.67
C THR A 85 13.14 -16.78 -8.85
N PRO A 86 13.82 -15.71 -9.29
CA PRO A 86 13.19 -14.42 -9.54
C PRO A 86 12.04 -14.53 -10.56
N ILE A 87 10.96 -13.79 -10.32
CA ILE A 87 9.81 -13.79 -11.22
C ILE A 87 10.10 -12.85 -12.39
N ASN A 88 10.03 -13.38 -13.61
CA ASN A 88 10.10 -12.56 -14.82
C ASN A 88 8.80 -11.77 -15.00
N LEU A 89 8.91 -10.44 -15.04
CA LEU A 89 7.80 -9.49 -15.19
C LEU A 89 7.59 -9.01 -16.62
N THR A 90 8.42 -9.45 -17.58
CA THR A 90 8.23 -9.14 -19.00
C THR A 90 7.06 -9.92 -19.60
N ASN A 91 6.69 -9.62 -20.84
CA ASN A 91 5.65 -10.34 -21.58
C ASN A 91 5.95 -11.83 -21.79
N TYR A 92 7.21 -12.25 -21.64
CA TYR A 92 7.64 -13.65 -21.69
C TYR A 92 7.50 -14.37 -20.33
N GLY A 93 7.16 -13.62 -19.27
CA GLY A 93 7.03 -14.13 -17.91
C GLY A 93 5.77 -14.98 -17.70
N SER A 94 5.88 -15.98 -16.82
CA SER A 94 4.73 -16.81 -16.43
C SER A 94 3.70 -15.98 -15.65
N ARG A 95 2.54 -15.75 -16.25
CA ARG A 95 1.39 -15.10 -15.59
C ARG A 95 0.98 -15.81 -14.30
N ARG A 96 1.15 -17.14 -14.23
CA ARG A 96 0.89 -17.94 -13.02
C ARG A 96 1.89 -17.59 -11.92
N SER A 97 3.17 -17.49 -12.25
CA SER A 97 4.23 -17.15 -11.30
C SER A 97 4.07 -15.73 -10.76
N VAL A 98 3.75 -14.75 -11.63
CA VAL A 98 3.44 -13.37 -11.20
C VAL A 98 2.26 -13.35 -10.25
N ARG A 99 1.16 -14.04 -10.61
CA ARG A 99 -0.03 -14.12 -9.76
C ARG A 99 0.26 -14.77 -8.42
N TYR A 100 1.10 -15.81 -8.40
CA TYR A 100 1.48 -16.48 -7.17
C TYR A 100 2.40 -15.62 -6.30
N GLY A 101 3.39 -14.96 -6.88
CA GLY A 101 4.25 -13.98 -6.19
C GLY A 101 3.45 -12.88 -5.51
N LEU A 102 2.46 -12.29 -6.20
CA LEU A 102 1.55 -11.30 -5.62
C LEU A 102 0.71 -11.86 -4.46
N SER A 103 0.32 -13.14 -4.51
CA SER A 103 -0.37 -13.77 -3.38
C SER A 103 0.55 -13.96 -2.17
N ILE A 104 1.83 -14.32 -2.41
CA ILE A 104 2.84 -14.49 -1.35
C ILE A 104 3.19 -13.15 -0.72
N GLU A 105 3.39 -12.10 -1.52
CA GLU A 105 3.58 -10.72 -1.05
C GLU A 105 2.44 -10.28 -0.14
N GLU A 106 1.18 -10.45 -0.58
CA GLU A 106 0.01 -10.10 0.23
C GLU A 106 -0.08 -10.94 1.53
N ALA A 107 0.29 -12.22 1.47
CA ALA A 107 0.29 -13.08 2.64
C ALA A 107 1.37 -12.66 3.65
N LEU A 108 2.59 -12.37 3.20
CA LEU A 108 3.66 -11.84 4.04
C LEU A 108 3.27 -10.51 4.66
N ARG A 109 2.68 -9.60 3.87
CA ARG A 109 2.16 -8.32 4.35
C ARG A 109 1.15 -8.52 5.48
N ARG A 110 0.17 -9.40 5.31
CA ARG A 110 -0.82 -9.69 6.38
C ARG A 110 -0.16 -10.25 7.63
N ALA A 111 0.79 -11.17 7.44
CA ALA A 111 1.42 -11.87 8.55
C ALA A 111 2.25 -10.95 9.46
N VAL A 112 2.84 -9.88 8.92
CA VAL A 112 3.59 -8.89 9.71
C VAL A 112 2.79 -7.62 10.03
N GLY A 113 1.51 -7.57 9.62
CA GLY A 113 0.68 -6.37 9.77
C GLY A 113 1.12 -5.19 8.90
N GLY A 114 1.74 -5.44 7.76
CA GLY A 114 2.27 -4.41 6.87
C GLY A 114 1.22 -3.58 6.15
N ASP A 115 1.63 -2.38 5.71
CA ASP A 115 0.75 -1.41 5.06
C ASP A 115 0.24 -1.95 3.70
N PRO A 116 -1.10 -2.07 3.51
CA PRO A 116 -1.68 -2.48 2.23
C PRO A 116 -1.48 -1.50 1.07
N HIS A 117 -0.90 -0.31 1.29
CA HIS A 117 -0.73 0.72 0.26
C HIS A 117 0.74 0.96 -0.11
N TYR A 118 1.68 0.34 0.61
CA TYR A 118 3.08 0.36 0.24
C TYR A 118 3.26 -0.25 -1.17
N PRO A 119 3.78 0.51 -2.14
CA PRO A 119 3.87 0.07 -3.53
C PRO A 119 4.99 -0.95 -3.77
N ALA A 120 5.79 -1.28 -2.76
CA ALA A 120 6.94 -2.20 -2.83
C ALA A 120 8.00 -1.83 -3.89
N ARG A 121 8.05 -0.55 -4.29
CA ARG A 121 8.96 -0.06 -5.34
C ARG A 121 10.34 0.30 -4.81
N LEU A 122 10.37 1.13 -3.77
CA LEU A 122 11.58 1.60 -3.10
C LEU A 122 11.58 1.05 -1.69
N ILE A 123 12.73 0.54 -1.26
CA ILE A 123 12.98 0.14 0.11
C ILE A 123 13.96 1.12 0.76
N LYS A 124 13.90 1.28 2.09
CA LYS A 124 15.00 1.87 2.85
C LYS A 124 16.30 1.16 2.47
N ASN A 125 17.37 1.89 2.20
CA ASN A 125 18.62 1.31 1.72
C ASN A 125 19.39 0.67 2.89
N PRO A 126 19.57 -0.66 2.92
CA PRO A 126 20.22 -1.35 4.05
C PRO A 126 21.68 -0.95 4.28
N PHE A 127 22.31 -0.25 3.33
CA PHE A 127 23.70 0.22 3.43
C PHE A 127 23.82 1.69 3.89
N HIS A 128 22.71 2.41 4.01
CA HIS A 128 22.74 3.81 4.40
C HIS A 128 22.77 3.97 5.93
N PRO A 129 23.68 4.76 6.51
CA PRO A 129 23.87 4.86 7.97
C PRO A 129 22.69 5.44 8.75
N ARG A 130 21.73 6.07 8.06
CA ARG A 130 20.47 6.58 8.65
C ARG A 130 19.58 5.46 9.21
N TRP A 131 19.67 4.25 8.66
CA TRP A 131 18.77 3.16 9.03
C TRP A 131 19.46 2.14 9.91
N MET A 132 18.72 1.61 10.88
CA MET A 132 19.17 0.46 11.65
C MET A 132 18.83 -0.79 10.84
N THR A 133 19.86 -1.50 10.38
CA THR A 133 19.67 -2.67 9.49
C THR A 133 20.04 -3.95 10.22
N HIS A 134 19.11 -4.91 10.19
CA HIS A 134 19.30 -6.25 10.72
C HIS A 134 19.30 -7.25 9.56
N PHE A 135 20.49 -7.77 9.21
CA PHE A 135 20.61 -8.91 8.31
C PHE A 135 20.36 -10.19 9.10
N ILE A 136 19.23 -10.85 8.85
CA ILE A 136 18.80 -12.00 9.63
C ILE A 136 19.43 -13.28 9.07
N HIS A 137 19.39 -13.46 7.75
CA HIS A 137 20.04 -14.57 7.04
C HIS A 137 20.18 -14.30 5.54
N ASP A 138 21.05 -15.05 4.87
CA ASP A 138 21.33 -15.00 3.43
C ASP A 138 20.68 -16.13 2.62
N ASN A 139 19.91 -17.01 3.25
CA ASN A 139 19.17 -18.06 2.53
C ASN A 139 18.05 -17.48 1.65
N THR A 140 17.91 -17.98 0.42
CA THR A 140 16.74 -17.69 -0.42
C THR A 140 15.64 -18.75 -0.22
N SER A 141 14.39 -18.38 -0.51
CA SER A 141 13.25 -19.30 -0.47
C SER A 141 12.52 -19.41 -1.80
N THR A 142 12.07 -20.60 -2.18
CA THR A 142 11.15 -20.74 -3.31
C THR A 142 9.78 -20.18 -2.93
N LEU A 143 8.99 -19.73 -3.91
CA LEU A 143 7.62 -19.29 -3.67
C LEU A 143 6.79 -20.41 -3.03
N ASP A 144 7.00 -21.66 -3.45
CA ASP A 144 6.31 -22.83 -2.89
C ASP A 144 6.67 -23.06 -1.41
N ARG A 145 7.93 -22.86 -1.02
CA ARG A 145 8.35 -22.94 0.39
C ARG A 145 7.66 -21.86 1.23
N LEU A 146 7.65 -20.61 0.75
CA LEU A 146 6.94 -19.51 1.42
C LEU A 146 5.44 -19.81 1.53
N GLY A 147 4.83 -20.29 0.45
CA GLY A 147 3.41 -20.66 0.43
C GLY A 147 3.08 -21.84 1.35
N GLY A 148 3.98 -22.82 1.48
CA GLY A 148 3.83 -23.94 2.40
C GLY A 148 3.80 -23.52 3.87
N ILE A 149 4.40 -22.39 4.22
CA ILE A 149 4.35 -21.79 5.57
C ILE A 149 3.10 -20.90 5.71
N LEU A 150 2.86 -20.01 4.74
CA LEU A 150 1.83 -18.98 4.82
C LEU A 150 0.40 -19.51 4.64
N THR A 151 0.24 -20.63 3.93
CA THR A 151 -1.08 -21.26 3.71
C THR A 151 -1.68 -21.83 5.00
N PRO A 152 -1.00 -22.73 5.74
CA PRO A 152 -1.53 -23.24 7.01
C PRO A 152 -1.63 -22.16 8.08
N ALA A 153 -0.82 -21.10 8.01
CA ALA A 153 -0.93 -19.93 8.88
C ALA A 153 -2.16 -19.04 8.57
N GLY A 154 -2.91 -19.32 7.48
CA GLY A 154 -4.15 -18.60 7.16
C GLY A 154 -3.96 -17.23 6.52
N HIS A 155 -2.74 -16.85 6.14
CA HIS A 155 -2.43 -15.51 5.61
C HIS A 155 -2.76 -15.36 4.12
N MET A 156 -2.86 -16.46 3.38
CA MET A 156 -3.08 -16.44 1.94
C MET A 156 -4.37 -15.67 1.56
N PRO A 157 -4.34 -14.83 0.51
CA PRO A 157 -5.52 -14.12 0.07
C PRO A 157 -6.60 -15.08 -0.47
N GLY A 158 -7.86 -14.77 -0.14
CA GLY A 158 -9.01 -15.56 -0.57
C GLY A 158 -9.26 -15.55 -2.09
N ARG A 159 -10.14 -16.46 -2.54
CA ARG A 159 -10.53 -16.55 -3.95
C ARG A 159 -11.11 -15.20 -4.43
N GLY A 160 -10.64 -14.74 -5.59
CA GLY A 160 -11.10 -13.49 -6.20
C GLY A 160 -10.36 -12.22 -5.75
N TRP A 161 -9.41 -12.29 -4.80
CA TRP A 161 -8.60 -11.13 -4.39
C TRP A 161 -7.90 -10.46 -5.58
N HIS A 162 -7.31 -11.25 -6.48
CA HIS A 162 -6.72 -10.76 -7.73
C HIS A 162 -7.70 -9.98 -8.62
N ASN A 163 -8.99 -10.33 -8.60
CA ASN A 163 -10.01 -9.63 -9.38
C ASN A 163 -10.42 -8.32 -8.70
N GLN A 164 -10.41 -8.27 -7.36
CA GLN A 164 -10.62 -7.05 -6.60
C GLN A 164 -9.47 -6.06 -6.82
N ARG A 165 -8.22 -6.55 -6.82
CA ARG A 165 -7.03 -5.74 -7.11
C ARG A 165 -6.99 -5.22 -8.56
N ARG A 166 -7.57 -5.96 -9.51
CA ARG A 166 -7.70 -5.57 -10.93
C ARG A 166 -8.84 -4.60 -11.23
N ARG A 167 -9.72 -4.26 -10.28
CA ARG A 167 -10.86 -3.36 -10.51
C ARG A 167 -10.47 -1.88 -10.63
N THR A 168 -9.21 -1.57 -10.92
CA THR A 168 -8.83 -0.28 -11.50
C THR A 168 -9.38 -0.23 -12.93
N PRO A 169 -10.18 0.78 -13.30
CA PRO A 169 -10.89 0.73 -14.57
C PRO A 169 -9.89 0.78 -15.75
N VAL A 170 -10.07 -0.15 -16.68
CA VAL A 170 -9.38 -0.16 -17.98
C VAL A 170 -10.12 0.85 -18.88
N GLY A 171 -9.43 1.92 -19.30
CA GLY A 171 -9.98 2.95 -20.19
C GLY A 171 -9.53 4.39 -19.92
N HIS A 172 -8.78 4.64 -18.85
CA HIS A 172 -8.38 5.98 -18.45
C HIS A 172 -7.04 6.41 -19.06
N SER A 173 -6.89 7.71 -19.36
CA SER A 173 -5.61 8.27 -19.79
C SER A 173 -4.52 8.08 -18.70
N ARG A 174 -3.23 8.19 -19.04
CA ARG A 174 -2.12 8.09 -18.06
C ARG A 174 -2.30 9.10 -16.92
N ASN A 175 -2.70 10.32 -17.26
CA ASN A 175 -2.99 11.39 -16.30
C ASN A 175 -4.12 10.98 -15.34
N GLU A 176 -5.23 10.48 -15.87
CA GLU A 176 -6.39 10.07 -15.09
C GLU A 176 -6.11 8.83 -14.22
N THR A 177 -5.33 7.87 -14.73
CA THR A 177 -4.84 6.73 -13.95
C THR A 177 -3.99 7.20 -12.77
N LEU A 178 -3.08 8.14 -13.01
CA LEU A 178 -2.21 8.70 -11.99
C LEU A 178 -3.01 9.50 -10.95
N PHE A 179 -3.91 10.37 -11.40
CA PHE A 179 -4.81 11.15 -10.55
C PHE A 179 -5.68 10.25 -9.66
N HIS A 180 -6.34 9.24 -10.23
CA HIS A 180 -7.17 8.30 -9.46
C HIS A 180 -6.36 7.47 -8.49
N GLY A 181 -5.16 7.03 -8.86
CA GLY A 181 -4.26 6.32 -7.96
C GLY A 181 -3.83 7.19 -6.77
N VAL A 182 -3.43 8.43 -7.06
CA VAL A 182 -2.86 9.36 -6.06
C VAL A 182 -3.91 9.94 -5.12
N ARG A 183 -5.10 10.31 -5.59
CA ARG A 183 -6.11 10.94 -4.71
C ARG A 183 -6.52 10.05 -3.54
N HIS A 184 -6.54 8.72 -3.71
CA HIS A 184 -6.88 7.80 -2.63
C HIS A 184 -5.79 7.72 -1.55
N PHE A 185 -4.52 7.81 -1.96
CA PHE A 185 -3.41 8.01 -1.04
C PHE A 185 -3.56 9.36 -0.33
N ALA A 186 -3.85 10.42 -1.08
CA ALA A 186 -3.93 11.79 -0.59
C ALA A 186 -4.95 11.99 0.54
N TYR A 187 -6.13 11.37 0.44
CA TYR A 187 -7.17 11.47 1.48
C TYR A 187 -6.75 10.84 2.82
N ARG A 188 -5.86 9.84 2.79
CA ARG A 188 -5.31 9.23 4.00
C ARG A 188 -4.11 10.00 4.50
N GLU A 189 -3.25 10.40 3.58
CA GLU A 189 -2.00 11.09 3.89
C GLU A 189 -2.25 12.40 4.65
N MET A 190 -3.32 13.13 4.31
CA MET A 190 -3.73 14.37 4.97
C MET A 190 -3.71 14.30 6.50
N ARG A 191 -4.06 13.16 7.11
CA ARG A 191 -4.11 13.01 8.57
C ARG A 191 -2.74 13.14 9.26
N HIS A 192 -1.66 13.07 8.49
CA HIS A 192 -0.29 13.21 8.96
C HIS A 192 0.24 14.65 8.82
N HIS A 193 -0.53 15.55 8.20
CA HIS A 193 -0.09 16.90 7.82
C HIS A 193 -1.06 18.00 8.29
N TRP A 194 -1.74 17.77 9.42
CA TRP A 194 -2.65 18.78 9.98
C TRP A 194 -1.92 20.08 10.29
N GLY A 195 -2.41 21.20 9.74
CA GLY A 195 -1.76 22.49 9.90
C GLY A 195 -0.45 22.66 9.11
N ASP A 196 -0.07 21.67 8.29
CA ASP A 196 1.09 21.71 7.40
C ASP A 196 0.68 21.48 5.93
N PRO A 197 0.11 22.51 5.27
CA PRO A 197 -0.25 22.41 3.86
C PRO A 197 0.95 22.12 2.94
N GLU A 198 2.15 22.54 3.33
CA GLU A 198 3.33 22.41 2.49
C GLU A 198 3.93 21.01 2.57
N GLY A 199 4.02 20.43 3.77
CA GLY A 199 4.34 19.01 3.96
C GLY A 199 3.35 18.10 3.25
N TYR A 200 2.06 18.45 3.27
CA TYR A 200 1.04 17.73 2.50
C TYR A 200 1.28 17.82 1.00
N ARG A 201 1.53 19.01 0.45
CA ARG A 201 1.84 19.18 -0.98
C ARG A 201 3.05 18.37 -1.42
N ALA A 202 4.11 18.40 -0.63
CA ALA A 202 5.31 17.62 -0.85
C ALA A 202 5.02 16.11 -0.88
N ALA A 203 4.27 15.61 0.11
CA ALA A 203 3.85 14.20 0.16
C ALA A 203 3.03 13.76 -1.06
N ILE A 204 2.15 14.62 -1.59
CA ILE A 204 1.38 14.29 -2.80
C ILE A 204 2.26 14.35 -4.05
N ALA A 205 3.08 15.39 -4.22
CA ALA A 205 3.99 15.52 -5.37
C ALA A 205 4.94 14.31 -5.47
N ARG A 206 5.46 13.89 -4.33
CA ARG A 206 6.24 12.67 -4.15
C ARG A 206 5.53 11.44 -4.69
N GLU A 207 4.29 11.23 -4.24
CA GLU A 207 3.53 10.05 -4.62
C GLU A 207 3.14 10.05 -6.10
N VAL A 208 2.87 11.23 -6.67
CA VAL A 208 2.68 11.43 -8.11
C VAL A 208 3.95 11.01 -8.87
N ALA A 209 5.13 11.44 -8.42
CA ALA A 209 6.40 11.09 -9.07
C ALA A 209 6.70 9.59 -9.01
N ILE A 210 6.49 8.96 -7.83
CA ILE A 210 6.67 7.52 -7.63
C ILE A 210 5.79 6.72 -8.59
N ARG A 211 4.49 7.03 -8.65
CA ARG A 211 3.56 6.31 -9.52
C ARG A 211 3.76 6.61 -11.01
N ASN A 212 4.20 7.81 -11.36
CA ASN A 212 4.52 8.14 -12.76
C ASN A 212 5.69 7.32 -13.30
N ALA A 213 6.67 7.00 -12.44
CA ALA A 213 7.84 6.22 -12.81
C ALA A 213 7.49 4.79 -13.23
N ASP A 214 6.28 4.30 -12.94
CA ASP A 214 5.82 2.97 -13.36
C ASP A 214 5.31 2.93 -14.81
N PHE A 215 4.95 4.05 -15.43
CA PHE A 215 4.56 4.07 -16.83
C PHE A 215 5.73 3.71 -17.76
N ASP A 216 5.42 3.07 -18.90
CA ASP A 216 6.39 2.81 -19.98
C ASP A 216 6.90 4.12 -20.58
N THR A 217 6.00 5.09 -20.74
CA THR A 217 6.31 6.47 -21.12
C THR A 217 5.77 7.41 -20.04
N PRO A 218 6.62 7.82 -19.08
CA PRO A 218 6.24 8.75 -18.00
C PRO A 218 5.65 10.06 -18.54
N LEU A 219 4.74 10.65 -17.78
CA LEU A 219 4.21 11.99 -18.00
C LEU A 219 5.31 13.04 -17.74
N GLY A 220 5.19 14.19 -18.40
CA GLY A 220 6.14 15.30 -18.25
C GLY A 220 5.99 16.03 -16.91
N VAL A 221 7.04 16.74 -16.49
CA VAL A 221 7.10 17.45 -15.19
C VAL A 221 5.91 18.40 -14.97
N THR A 222 5.51 19.13 -16.01
CA THR A 222 4.35 20.04 -15.96
C THR A 222 3.04 19.31 -15.67
N GLU A 223 2.83 18.14 -16.27
CA GLU A 223 1.62 17.34 -16.05
C GLU A 223 1.58 16.78 -14.62
N LEU A 224 2.73 16.36 -14.08
CA LEU A 224 2.83 15.94 -12.68
C LEU A 224 2.52 17.08 -11.72
N GLY A 225 3.05 18.28 -12.00
CA GLY A 225 2.75 19.49 -11.26
C GLY A 225 1.25 19.76 -11.22
N HIS A 226 0.57 19.72 -12.38
CA HIS A 226 -0.88 19.92 -12.44
C HIS A 226 -1.68 18.89 -11.65
N ILE A 227 -1.31 17.60 -11.73
CA ILE A 227 -1.98 16.53 -10.97
C ILE A 227 -1.80 16.74 -9.46
N SER A 228 -0.56 17.01 -9.02
CA SER A 228 -0.26 17.26 -7.62
C SER A 228 -1.02 18.47 -7.07
N THR A 229 -0.95 19.61 -7.78
CA THR A 229 -1.65 20.84 -7.42
C THR A 229 -3.16 20.63 -7.38
N SER A 230 -3.73 19.93 -8.36
CA SER A 230 -5.18 19.65 -8.39
C SER A 230 -5.65 18.88 -7.16
N ILE A 231 -4.93 17.83 -6.75
CA ILE A 231 -5.28 17.01 -5.58
C ILE A 231 -5.11 17.80 -4.28
N THR A 232 -4.00 18.52 -4.15
CA THR A 232 -3.64 19.23 -2.93
C THR A 232 -4.51 20.44 -2.71
N ASP A 233 -4.71 21.27 -3.74
CA ASP A 233 -5.58 22.43 -3.66
C ASP A 233 -7.03 22.04 -3.41
N TRP A 234 -7.51 20.96 -4.05
CA TRP A 234 -8.87 20.51 -3.76
C TRP A 234 -9.01 20.10 -2.29
N THR A 235 -8.04 19.34 -1.78
CA THR A 235 -8.08 18.88 -0.39
C THR A 235 -8.00 20.05 0.58
N ILE A 236 -7.08 20.99 0.38
CA ILE A 236 -6.87 22.12 1.31
C ILE A 236 -8.05 23.11 1.25
N ARG A 237 -8.58 23.40 0.06
CA ARG A 237 -9.61 24.44 -0.10
C ARG A 237 -11.03 23.92 0.16
N TYR A 238 -11.34 22.70 -0.27
CA TYR A 238 -12.72 22.22 -0.33
C TYR A 238 -13.00 21.00 0.55
N SER A 239 -11.99 20.21 0.95
CA SER A 239 -12.25 19.05 1.79
C SER A 239 -12.69 19.47 3.19
N ARG A 240 -13.93 19.14 3.55
CA ARG A 240 -14.39 19.25 4.93
C ARG A 240 -13.52 18.47 5.91
N MET A 241 -12.96 17.34 5.49
CA MET A 241 -12.03 16.60 6.35
C MET A 241 -10.78 17.41 6.68
N TRP A 242 -10.25 18.20 5.74
CA TRP A 242 -9.11 19.09 5.99
C TRP A 242 -9.51 20.26 6.89
N ASN A 243 -10.63 20.90 6.55
CA ASN A 243 -11.08 22.17 7.15
C ASN A 243 -11.71 22.00 8.53
N ASP A 244 -12.43 20.91 8.79
CA ASP A 244 -13.09 20.63 10.07
C ASP A 244 -12.09 20.07 11.11
N GLY A 245 -10.88 19.73 10.66
CA GLY A 245 -9.75 19.36 11.49
C GLY A 245 -9.80 17.95 12.11
N PRO A 246 -8.81 17.62 12.96
CA PRO A 246 -8.56 16.26 13.42
C PRO A 246 -9.73 15.65 14.21
N ALA A 247 -10.40 16.44 15.05
CA ALA A 247 -11.48 15.97 15.91
C ALA A 247 -12.72 15.52 15.11
N ALA A 248 -13.09 16.29 14.09
CA ALA A 248 -14.19 15.96 13.19
C ALA A 248 -13.84 14.75 12.31
N TYR A 249 -12.59 14.66 11.83
CA TYR A 249 -12.08 13.51 11.11
C TYR A 249 -12.17 12.23 11.94
N ASP A 250 -11.70 12.25 13.19
CA ASP A 250 -11.73 11.09 14.09
C ASP A 250 -13.16 10.63 14.38
N GLN A 251 -14.09 11.56 14.58
CA GLN A 251 -15.51 11.24 14.77
C GLN A 251 -16.10 10.56 13.54
N ALA A 252 -15.86 11.09 12.35
CA ALA A 252 -16.32 10.51 11.09
C ALA A 252 -15.69 9.13 10.85
N PHE A 253 -14.38 8.98 11.12
CA PHE A 253 -13.66 7.72 10.97
C PHE A 253 -14.19 6.65 11.93
N ARG A 254 -14.39 6.98 13.21
CA ARG A 254 -15.00 6.08 14.21
C ARG A 254 -16.40 5.65 13.79
N ALA A 255 -17.23 6.56 13.27
CA ALA A 255 -18.56 6.24 12.78
C ALA A 255 -18.52 5.26 11.59
N ILE A 256 -17.59 5.47 10.64
CA ILE A 256 -17.37 4.57 9.49
C ILE A 256 -16.89 3.19 9.97
N GLN A 257 -15.94 3.12 10.91
CA GLN A 257 -15.45 1.85 11.46
C GLN A 257 -16.54 1.10 12.24
N ALA A 258 -17.34 1.80 13.04
CA ALA A 258 -18.48 1.22 13.75
C ALA A 258 -19.53 0.66 12.78
N ALA A 259 -19.84 1.37 11.69
CA ALA A 259 -20.72 0.87 10.64
C ALA A 259 -20.16 -0.37 9.93
N ARG A 260 -18.85 -0.41 9.66
CA ARG A 260 -18.18 -1.58 9.07
C ARG A 260 -18.16 -2.79 10.02
N GLY A 261 -17.90 -2.56 11.31
CA GLY A 261 -17.94 -3.60 12.35
C GLY A 261 -19.32 -4.26 12.48
N ARG A 262 -20.40 -3.47 12.46
CA ARG A 262 -21.79 -3.97 12.45
C ARG A 262 -22.11 -4.82 11.22
N LYS A 263 -21.49 -4.55 10.08
CA LYS A 263 -21.65 -5.32 8.84
C LYS A 263 -20.82 -6.61 8.83
N GLY A 264 -19.73 -6.66 9.61
CA GLY A 264 -18.90 -7.85 9.81
C GLY A 264 -19.51 -8.85 10.79
N SER A 265 -20.14 -8.38 11.87
CA SER A 265 -20.78 -9.25 12.87
C SER A 265 -21.98 -10.04 12.31
N GLY A 266 -22.71 -9.47 11.35
CA GLY A 266 -23.83 -10.15 10.68
C GLY A 266 -23.43 -11.32 9.75
N ARG A 267 -22.13 -11.55 9.51
CA ARG A 267 -21.64 -12.67 8.69
C ARG A 267 -21.01 -13.83 9.48
N ASN A 268 -20.69 -13.64 10.76
CA ASN A 268 -20.06 -14.67 11.59
C ASN A 268 -20.95 -15.23 12.72
N GLY A 269 -22.24 -14.84 12.80
CA GLY A 269 -23.18 -15.34 13.81
C GLY A 269 -24.09 -16.48 13.35
N GLY A 270 -23.52 -17.54 12.77
CA GLY A 270 -24.28 -18.62 12.11
C GLY A 270 -24.06 -20.02 12.67
N LEU A 271 -23.86 -20.19 13.97
CA LEU A 271 -23.93 -21.49 14.65
C LEU A 271 -24.56 -21.32 16.03
N ALA A 272 -25.89 -21.41 16.10
CA ALA A 272 -26.68 -22.03 17.19
C ALA A 272 -28.16 -21.65 17.08
N GLY A 273 -29.05 -22.65 17.19
CA GLY A 273 -30.33 -22.49 17.88
C GLY A 273 -31.54 -22.04 17.06
N ASN A 274 -32.33 -23.02 16.66
CA ASN A 274 -33.68 -22.93 16.09
C ASN A 274 -34.64 -22.07 16.95
N SER A 275 -35.36 -21.11 16.34
CA SER A 275 -36.74 -20.66 16.66
C SER A 275 -37.17 -19.48 15.77
N ARG A 276 -38.22 -19.65 14.96
CA ARG A 276 -39.03 -18.55 14.38
C ARG A 276 -40.21 -18.29 15.33
N PRO A 277 -40.67 -17.03 15.51
CA PRO A 277 -41.58 -16.37 14.55
C PRO A 277 -41.17 -14.91 14.27
N GLY A 278 -41.28 -14.35 13.06
CA GLY A 278 -42.51 -13.82 12.48
C GLY A 278 -42.40 -12.28 12.40
N GLY A 279 -42.81 -11.66 11.29
CA GLY A 279 -42.98 -10.20 11.21
C GLY A 279 -41.93 -9.39 10.45
N LEU A 280 -42.05 -9.38 9.12
CA LEU A 280 -42.13 -8.18 8.29
C LEU A 280 -41.28 -6.93 8.66
N ILE A 281 -39.97 -6.87 8.36
CA ILE A 281 -39.30 -5.62 7.90
C ILE A 281 -38.17 -6.00 6.92
N ARG A 282 -38.50 -6.07 5.63
CA ARG A 282 -37.51 -6.17 4.54
C ARG A 282 -37.87 -5.14 3.48
N GLY A 283 -37.49 -3.89 3.72
CA GLY A 283 -37.76 -2.79 2.79
C GLY A 283 -37.04 -1.49 3.10
N ALA A 284 -36.85 -1.13 4.38
CA ALA A 284 -36.36 0.19 4.76
C ALA A 284 -34.81 0.34 4.74
N ASP A 285 -34.05 -0.67 5.16
CA ASP A 285 -32.58 -0.51 5.36
C ASP A 285 -31.76 -0.40 4.07
N ARG A 286 -32.27 -0.94 2.94
CA ARG A 286 -31.60 -0.79 1.64
C ARG A 286 -31.77 0.61 1.05
N ALA A 287 -32.84 1.32 1.40
CA ALA A 287 -33.10 2.67 0.90
C ALA A 287 -32.25 3.70 1.65
N VAL A 288 -32.16 3.62 2.98
CA VAL A 288 -31.42 4.58 3.83
C VAL A 288 -29.90 4.53 3.57
N THR A 289 -29.34 3.34 3.33
CA THR A 289 -27.88 3.18 3.08
C THR A 289 -27.47 3.56 1.65
N SER A 290 -28.40 3.43 0.70
CA SER A 290 -28.20 3.85 -0.70
C SER A 290 -28.33 5.37 -0.84
N GLN A 291 -29.22 5.98 -0.07
CA GLN A 291 -29.48 7.42 -0.09
C GLN A 291 -28.36 8.22 0.58
N ALA A 292 -27.85 7.81 1.75
CA ALA A 292 -26.71 8.49 2.40
C ALA A 292 -25.41 8.42 1.58
N PHE A 293 -25.19 7.33 0.84
CA PHE A 293 -24.03 7.18 -0.06
C PHE A 293 -24.23 7.92 -1.40
N ARG A 294 -25.47 8.02 -1.89
CA ARG A 294 -25.83 8.85 -3.05
C ARG A 294 -25.77 10.35 -2.72
N GLU A 295 -26.24 10.78 -1.56
CA GLU A 295 -26.20 12.19 -1.14
C GLU A 295 -24.76 12.66 -0.84
N ALA A 296 -23.89 11.79 -0.32
CA ALA A 296 -22.47 12.11 -0.12
C ALA A 296 -21.63 12.11 -1.41
N VAL A 297 -22.11 11.51 -2.51
CA VAL A 297 -21.35 11.39 -3.78
C VAL A 297 -21.97 12.23 -4.92
N ILE A 298 -23.27 12.57 -4.86
CA ILE A 298 -23.98 13.31 -5.92
C ILE A 298 -24.08 14.81 -5.63
N TRP A 299 -23.82 15.29 -4.40
CA TRP A 299 -23.85 16.73 -4.10
C TRP A 299 -22.60 17.51 -4.58
N GLU A 300 -21.56 16.86 -5.10
CA GLU A 300 -20.32 17.51 -5.55
C GLU A 300 -20.21 17.71 -7.08
N ALA A 301 -21.29 17.49 -7.84
CA ALA A 301 -21.30 17.68 -9.30
C ALA A 301 -22.13 18.90 -9.79
N ARG A 302 -22.61 19.76 -8.89
CA ARG A 302 -23.29 21.02 -9.25
C ARG A 302 -23.02 22.12 -8.22
N SER A 303 -21.81 22.66 -8.21
CA SER A 303 -21.45 24.01 -7.74
C SER A 303 -20.10 24.37 -8.31
#